data_AF-A0A847MXH6-F1
#
_entry.id   AF-A0A847MXH6-F1
#
_cell.length_a   1.000
_cell.length_b   1.000
_cell.length_c   1.000
_cell.angle_alpha   90.00
_cell.angle_beta   90.00
_cell.angle_gamma   90.00
#
_symmetry.space_group_name_H-M   'P 1'
#
loop_
_entity.id
_entity.type
_entity.pdbx_description
1 polymer ?
#
loop_
_entity_poly.entity_id
_entity_poly.type
_entity_poly.pdbx_seq_one_letter_code
_entity_poly.pdbx_strand_id
1 'polypeptide(L)'
;MYPLWSYFPRNEHAPPWVTDLVGVVAGVEAVISTETVPTGLSSDQVLQAIAPGLIDLGYAVESSKRRADKNFRPVLFGDNGRTEVSYEIDAFHDQLGIAVEVEAGRGAANNADYRDIVRTSLILDADYLALLMPIDTGQRRLCGHSRRRGVSSRRSTRRTDSNCRSRACS
;
A
#
# COMPACT_ATOMS: atom_id res chain seq x y z
N MET A 1 -0.51 -16.84 -0.53
CA MET A 1 -1.57 -16.07 -1.23
C MET A 1 -0.96 -14.72 -1.51
N TYR A 2 -0.86 -14.36 -2.78
CA TYR A 2 -0.26 -13.12 -3.25
C TYR A 2 -1.30 -12.36 -4.10
N PRO A 3 -1.32 -11.02 -4.06
CA PRO A 3 -0.69 -10.19 -3.04
C PRO A 3 -1.35 -10.39 -1.66
N LEU A 4 -0.67 -9.99 -0.58
CA LEU A 4 -1.35 -9.75 0.68
C LEU A 4 -2.13 -8.43 0.57
N TRP A 5 -3.40 -8.43 0.99
CA TRP A 5 -4.26 -7.26 0.86
C TRP A 5 -5.16 -7.07 2.08
N SER A 6 -5.81 -5.92 2.15
CA SER A 6 -6.74 -5.56 3.21
C SER A 6 -7.78 -4.57 2.72
N TYR A 7 -9.06 -4.86 2.96
CA TYR A 7 -10.16 -3.95 2.66
C TYR A 7 -10.63 -3.23 3.92
N PHE A 8 -11.06 -1.98 3.72
CA PHE A 8 -11.60 -1.13 4.77
C PHE A 8 -12.95 -0.53 4.31
N PRO A 9 -13.88 -0.29 5.25
CA PRO A 9 -13.71 -0.50 6.68
C PRO A 9 -13.77 -2.00 7.06
N ARG A 10 -13.15 -2.38 8.19
CA ARG A 10 -12.95 -3.80 8.57
C ARG A 10 -14.23 -4.54 9.00
N ASN A 11 -15.34 -3.82 9.11
CA ASN A 11 -16.65 -4.33 9.48
C ASN A 11 -17.54 -4.61 8.27
N GLU A 12 -17.01 -4.51 7.05
CA GLU A 12 -17.73 -4.78 5.81
C GLU A 12 -17.04 -5.85 4.96
N HIS A 13 -17.82 -6.56 4.16
CA HIS A 13 -17.28 -7.49 3.18
C HIS A 13 -16.72 -6.73 1.98
N ALA A 14 -15.57 -7.18 1.48
CA ALA A 14 -14.99 -6.68 0.24
C ALA A 14 -15.97 -6.91 -0.94
N PRO A 15 -16.28 -5.89 -1.75
CA PRO A 15 -17.08 -6.07 -2.95
C PRO A 15 -16.41 -7.00 -3.97
N PRO A 16 -17.16 -7.58 -4.93
CA PRO A 16 -16.61 -8.52 -5.92
C PRO A 16 -15.39 -7.98 -6.70
N TRP A 17 -15.42 -6.70 -7.07
CA TRP A 17 -14.34 -6.04 -7.84
C TRP A 17 -12.97 -6.14 -7.14
N VAL A 18 -12.93 -6.26 -5.81
CA VAL A 18 -11.68 -6.42 -5.06
C VAL A 18 -10.98 -7.71 -5.46
N THR A 19 -11.73 -8.79 -5.65
CA THR A 19 -11.16 -10.09 -6.03
C THR A 19 -10.60 -10.04 -7.44
N ASP A 20 -11.29 -9.35 -8.34
CA ASP A 20 -10.86 -9.18 -9.74
C ASP A 20 -9.56 -8.37 -9.83
N LEU A 21 -9.50 -7.22 -9.13
CA LEU A 21 -8.29 -6.39 -9.07
C LEU A 21 -7.11 -7.15 -8.43
N VAL A 22 -7.34 -7.84 -7.31
CA VAL A 22 -6.32 -8.69 -6.68
C VAL A 22 -5.85 -9.79 -7.63
N GLY A 23 -6.75 -10.35 -8.44
CA GLY A 23 -6.44 -11.33 -9.47
C GLY A 23 -5.49 -10.78 -10.55
N VAL A 24 -5.68 -9.53 -10.99
CA VAL A 24 -4.77 -8.86 -11.93
C VAL A 24 -3.36 -8.75 -11.36
N VAL A 25 -3.23 -8.30 -10.11
CA VAL A 25 -1.93 -8.18 -9.43
C VAL A 25 -1.29 -9.55 -9.24
N ALA A 26 -2.07 -10.56 -8.87
CA ALA A 26 -1.59 -11.94 -8.73
C ALA A 26 -1.07 -12.51 -10.05
N GLY A 27 -1.70 -12.18 -11.17
CA GLY A 27 -1.29 -12.64 -12.50
C GLY A 27 0.12 -12.19 -12.92
N VAL A 28 0.66 -11.14 -12.30
CA VAL A 28 2.00 -10.60 -12.60
C VAL A 28 3.00 -10.75 -11.46
N GLU A 29 2.70 -11.59 -10.47
CA GLU A 29 3.54 -11.84 -9.29
C GLU A 29 5.01 -12.09 -9.65
N ALA A 30 5.26 -12.93 -10.65
CA ALA A 30 6.61 -13.28 -11.10
C ALA A 30 7.46 -12.09 -11.60
N VAL A 31 6.80 -10.97 -11.94
CA VAL A 31 7.45 -9.75 -12.46
C VAL A 31 7.63 -8.72 -11.34
N ILE A 32 6.62 -8.51 -10.51
CA ILE A 32 6.56 -7.36 -9.59
C ILE A 32 6.81 -7.71 -8.11
N SER A 33 6.76 -9.00 -7.74
CA SER A 33 6.88 -9.41 -6.34
C SER A 33 8.23 -9.05 -5.73
N THR A 34 8.19 -8.39 -4.57
CA THR A 34 9.38 -8.03 -3.78
C THR A 34 9.66 -9.01 -2.64
N GLU A 35 8.95 -10.14 -2.56
CA GLU A 35 9.05 -11.06 -1.42
C GLU A 35 10.43 -11.72 -1.27
N THR A 36 11.08 -12.07 -2.38
CA THR A 36 12.36 -12.78 -2.39
C THR A 36 13.54 -11.85 -2.67
N VAL A 37 13.37 -10.93 -3.60
CA VAL A 37 14.40 -9.98 -4.04
C VAL A 37 13.73 -8.64 -4.35
N PRO A 38 14.33 -7.51 -3.97
CA PRO A 38 13.85 -6.23 -4.45
C PRO A 38 13.93 -6.18 -5.98
N THR A 39 12.79 -5.97 -6.63
CA THR A 39 12.71 -5.92 -8.10
C THR A 39 13.41 -4.70 -8.68
N GLY A 40 13.47 -3.59 -7.92
CA GLY A 40 14.01 -2.33 -8.38
C GLY A 40 13.11 -1.60 -9.39
N LEU A 41 11.87 -2.08 -9.57
CA LEU A 41 10.89 -1.44 -10.45
C LEU A 41 10.43 -0.09 -9.89
N SER A 42 10.23 0.88 -10.78
CA SER A 42 9.51 2.12 -10.46
C SER A 42 8.00 1.88 -10.43
N SER A 43 7.25 2.82 -9.85
CA SER A 43 5.78 2.82 -9.88
C SER A 43 5.25 2.67 -11.31
N ASP A 44 5.76 3.47 -12.24
CA ASP A 44 5.40 3.37 -13.67
C ASP A 44 5.58 1.94 -14.21
N GLN A 45 6.69 1.26 -13.88
CA GLN A 45 6.96 -0.08 -14.40
C GLN A 45 6.01 -1.12 -13.81
N VAL A 46 5.63 -0.97 -12.54
CA VAL A 46 4.61 -1.82 -11.92
C VAL A 46 3.23 -1.55 -12.52
N LEU A 47 2.86 -0.28 -12.73
CA LEU A 47 1.62 0.10 -13.39
C LEU A 47 1.53 -0.50 -14.80
N GLN A 48 2.60 -0.40 -15.59
CA GLN A 48 2.63 -1.00 -16.94
C GLN A 48 2.50 -2.52 -16.92
N ALA A 49 3.01 -3.20 -15.88
CA ALA A 49 2.84 -4.64 -15.75
C ALA A 49 1.38 -5.05 -15.50
N ILE A 50 0.65 -4.30 -14.66
CA ILE A 50 -0.77 -4.59 -14.35
C ILE A 50 -1.77 -3.97 -15.34
N ALA A 51 -1.34 -3.00 -16.14
CA ALA A 51 -2.20 -2.22 -17.04
C ALA A 51 -3.09 -3.08 -17.96
N PRO A 52 -2.61 -4.16 -18.62
CA PRO A 52 -3.47 -4.97 -19.48
C PRO A 52 -4.68 -5.54 -18.71
N GLY A 53 -4.45 -6.10 -17.53
CA GLY A 53 -5.53 -6.65 -16.70
C GLY A 53 -6.47 -5.58 -16.17
N LEU A 54 -5.97 -4.39 -15.82
CA LEU A 54 -6.83 -3.27 -15.43
C LEU A 54 -7.70 -2.78 -16.60
N ILE A 55 -7.15 -2.69 -17.81
CA ILE A 55 -7.91 -2.30 -19.01
C ILE A 55 -9.01 -3.33 -19.30
N ASP A 56 -8.71 -4.63 -19.18
CA ASP A 56 -9.70 -5.70 -19.35
C ASP A 56 -10.85 -5.62 -18.32
N LEU A 57 -10.55 -5.11 -17.12
CA LEU A 57 -11.55 -4.82 -16.08
C LEU A 57 -12.27 -3.48 -16.26
N GLY A 58 -11.96 -2.70 -17.31
CA GLY A 58 -12.66 -1.44 -17.62
C GLY A 58 -12.03 -0.18 -17.01
N TYR A 59 -10.80 -0.26 -16.50
CA TYR A 59 -10.09 0.92 -16.00
C TYR A 59 -9.50 1.74 -17.15
N ALA A 60 -9.60 3.07 -17.03
CA ALA A 60 -8.74 3.98 -17.77
C ALA A 60 -7.38 4.05 -17.07
N VAL A 61 -6.30 3.60 -17.73
CA VAL A 61 -4.94 3.53 -17.17
C VAL A 61 -4.04 4.57 -17.84
N GLU A 62 -3.20 5.27 -17.07
CA GLU A 62 -2.21 6.18 -17.62
C GLU A 62 -1.23 5.38 -18.50
N SER A 63 -1.23 5.68 -19.80
CA SER A 63 -0.42 4.95 -20.78
C SER A 63 0.92 5.62 -21.06
N SER A 64 1.08 6.90 -20.71
CA SER A 64 2.35 7.61 -20.88
C SER A 64 2.42 8.90 -20.06
N LYS A 65 3.64 9.39 -19.84
CA LYS A 65 3.92 10.67 -19.16
C LYS A 65 3.43 11.91 -19.91
N ARG A 66 2.89 11.76 -21.13
CA ARG A 66 2.38 12.89 -21.92
C ARG A 66 1.10 13.37 -21.27
N ARG A 67 0.97 14.69 -21.10
CA ARG A 67 -0.19 15.31 -20.43
C ARG A 67 -1.55 14.91 -21.02
N ALA A 68 -1.62 14.63 -22.33
CA ALA A 68 -2.85 14.21 -22.99
C ALA A 68 -3.30 12.78 -22.60
N ASP A 69 -2.37 11.96 -22.11
CA ASP A 69 -2.62 10.57 -21.74
C ASP A 69 -2.79 10.41 -20.20
N LYS A 70 -2.70 11.51 -19.46
CA LYS A 70 -2.87 11.55 -17.99
C LYS A 70 -4.35 11.51 -17.63
N ASN A 71 -4.70 10.68 -16.65
CA ASN A 71 -6.05 10.61 -16.12
C ASN A 71 -6.27 11.71 -15.07
N PHE A 72 -6.66 12.91 -15.53
CA PHE A 72 -7.00 14.00 -14.63
C PHE A 72 -8.43 13.85 -14.10
N ARG A 73 -8.58 13.98 -12.77
CA ARG A 73 -9.85 13.95 -12.05
C ARG A 73 -10.13 15.28 -11.37
N PRO A 74 -11.33 15.86 -11.55
CA PRO A 74 -11.69 17.15 -10.95
C PRO A 74 -11.80 17.02 -9.42
N VAL A 75 -11.37 18.07 -8.74
CA VAL A 75 -11.35 18.16 -7.27
C VAL A 75 -12.03 19.44 -6.79
N LEU A 76 -11.77 20.56 -7.47
CA LEU A 76 -12.37 21.85 -7.16
C LEU A 76 -12.91 22.49 -8.44
N PHE A 77 -14.11 23.04 -8.36
CA PHE A 77 -14.70 23.87 -9.39
C PHE A 77 -14.68 25.34 -8.96
N GLY A 78 -14.24 26.20 -9.86
CA GLY A 78 -14.30 27.65 -9.70
C GLY A 78 -15.54 28.23 -10.41
N ASP A 79 -15.42 29.48 -10.83
CA ASP A 79 -16.52 30.23 -11.43
C ASP A 79 -17.13 29.52 -12.65
N ASN A 80 -18.46 29.54 -12.72
CA ASN A 80 -19.26 28.90 -13.76
C ASN A 80 -19.07 27.38 -13.85
N GLY A 81 -18.69 26.70 -12.75
CA GLY A 81 -18.52 25.25 -12.71
C GLY A 81 -17.32 24.75 -13.50
N ARG A 82 -16.37 25.62 -13.84
CA ARG A 82 -15.12 25.23 -14.52
C ARG A 82 -14.19 24.56 -13.53
N THR A 83 -13.62 23.43 -13.90
CA THR A 83 -12.60 22.77 -13.07
C THR A 83 -11.42 23.70 -12.87
N GLU A 84 -11.12 24.00 -11.61
CA GLU A 84 -10.00 24.86 -11.21
C GLU A 84 -8.82 24.01 -10.75
N VAL A 85 -9.11 22.91 -10.04
CA VAL A 85 -8.09 21.96 -9.57
C VAL A 85 -8.46 20.56 -10.02
N SER A 86 -7.46 19.86 -10.56
CA SER A 86 -7.53 18.44 -10.87
C SER A 86 -6.28 17.75 -10.34
N TYR A 87 -6.44 16.50 -9.93
CA TYR A 87 -5.33 15.61 -9.64
C TYR A 87 -5.21 14.53 -10.70
N GLU A 88 -3.99 14.06 -10.88
CA GLU A 88 -3.67 12.93 -11.71
C GLU A 88 -3.77 11.66 -10.87
N ILE A 89 -4.24 10.57 -11.49
CA ILE A 89 -4.42 9.25 -10.89
C ILE A 89 -3.82 8.22 -11.85
N ASP A 90 -3.15 7.19 -11.34
CA ASP A 90 -2.53 6.15 -12.19
C ASP A 90 -3.58 5.38 -13.02
N ALA A 91 -4.67 4.94 -12.40
CA ALA A 91 -5.81 4.35 -13.11
C ALA A 91 -7.15 4.58 -12.42
N PHE A 92 -8.23 4.65 -13.20
CA PHE A 92 -9.56 4.93 -12.66
C PHE A 92 -10.66 4.12 -13.36
N HIS A 93 -11.61 3.60 -12.58
CA HIS A 93 -12.79 2.91 -13.09
C HIS A 93 -14.02 3.82 -13.01
N ASP A 94 -14.40 4.46 -14.11
CA ASP A 94 -15.45 5.48 -14.14
C ASP A 94 -16.81 5.01 -13.63
N GLN A 95 -17.19 3.75 -13.87
CA GLN A 95 -18.51 3.25 -13.43
C GLN A 95 -18.56 2.83 -11.96
N LEU A 96 -17.42 2.53 -11.33
CA LEU A 96 -17.35 1.98 -9.98
C LEU A 96 -16.68 2.96 -9.00
N GLY A 97 -16.20 4.10 -9.49
CA GLY A 97 -15.53 5.12 -8.68
C GLY A 97 -14.23 4.65 -8.05
N ILE A 98 -13.48 3.73 -8.71
CA ILE A 98 -12.26 3.15 -8.11
C ILE A 98 -11.04 3.87 -8.66
N ALA A 99 -10.33 4.58 -7.79
CA ALA A 99 -8.98 5.08 -8.06
C ALA A 99 -7.93 4.02 -7.69
N VAL A 100 -6.91 3.85 -8.51
CA VAL A 100 -5.75 2.99 -8.27
C VAL A 100 -4.51 3.87 -8.26
N GLU A 101 -3.64 3.67 -7.26
CA GLU A 101 -2.34 4.34 -7.14
C GLU A 101 -1.25 3.31 -6.82
N VAL A 102 -0.12 3.40 -7.52
CA VAL A 102 0.99 2.44 -7.43
C VAL A 102 2.22 3.13 -6.81
N GLU A 103 2.69 2.60 -5.70
CA GLU A 103 3.83 3.13 -4.96
C GLU A 103 4.93 2.08 -4.82
N ALA A 104 5.81 1.93 -5.81
CA ALA A 104 6.81 0.85 -5.87
C ALA A 104 8.23 1.23 -5.38
N GLY A 105 8.46 2.51 -5.03
CA GLY A 105 9.80 3.00 -4.67
C GLY A 105 10.24 2.65 -3.24
N ARG A 106 11.54 2.31 -3.06
CA ARG A 106 12.20 2.18 -1.73
C ARG A 106 12.23 3.50 -0.91
N GLY A 107 11.66 4.57 -1.47
CA GLY A 107 11.68 5.94 -0.98
C GLY A 107 10.32 6.46 -0.52
N ALA A 108 9.35 5.60 -0.19
CA ALA A 108 8.12 5.97 0.53
C ALA A 108 8.38 6.58 1.95
N ALA A 109 9.58 7.09 2.18
CA ALA A 109 9.98 8.00 3.23
C ALA A 109 9.53 9.46 2.95
N ASN A 110 9.14 9.80 1.72
CA ASN A 110 8.27 10.95 1.49
C ASN A 110 6.82 10.48 1.72
N ASN A 111 5.98 11.30 2.32
CA ASN A 111 4.58 10.97 2.64
C ASN A 111 3.69 10.82 1.38
N ALA A 112 4.17 10.08 0.36
CA ALA A 112 3.52 9.90 -0.92
C ALA A 112 2.22 9.12 -0.76
N ASP A 113 2.27 7.99 -0.05
CA ASP A 113 1.10 7.21 0.37
C ASP A 113 0.03 8.07 1.07
N TYR A 114 0.43 8.88 2.05
CA TYR A 114 -0.49 9.77 2.75
C TYR A 114 -1.07 10.84 1.81
N ARG A 115 -0.23 11.40 0.93
CA ARG A 115 -0.66 12.39 -0.04
C ARG A 115 -1.69 11.79 -1.00
N ASP A 116 -1.53 10.55 -1.42
CA ASP A 116 -2.45 9.91 -2.37
C ASP A 116 -3.77 9.53 -1.70
N ILE A 117 -3.74 9.14 -0.42
CA ILE A 117 -4.94 9.01 0.41
C ILE A 117 -5.69 10.34 0.49
N VAL A 118 -5.01 11.43 0.86
CA VAL A 118 -5.64 12.75 1.01
C VAL A 118 -6.15 13.26 -0.34
N ARG A 119 -5.35 13.17 -1.41
CA ARG A 119 -5.74 13.65 -2.74
C ARG A 119 -6.93 12.87 -3.29
N THR A 120 -6.90 11.55 -3.20
CA THR A 120 -8.00 10.71 -3.68
C THR A 120 -9.28 10.99 -2.91
N SER A 121 -9.19 11.26 -1.58
CA SER A 121 -10.37 11.61 -0.77
C SER A 121 -11.05 12.92 -1.20
N LEU A 122 -10.39 13.73 -2.04
CA LEU A 122 -10.95 14.98 -2.58
C LEU A 122 -11.47 14.82 -4.01
N ILE A 123 -11.25 13.68 -4.67
CA ILE A 123 -11.76 13.43 -6.02
C ILE A 123 -13.25 13.14 -5.95
N LEU A 124 -14.01 13.87 -6.76
CA LEU A 124 -15.48 13.91 -6.65
C LEU A 124 -16.16 12.59 -7.02
N ASP A 125 -15.59 11.87 -8.00
CA ASP A 125 -16.17 10.64 -8.52
C ASP A 125 -15.51 9.38 -7.90
N ALA A 126 -14.63 9.55 -6.90
CA ALA A 126 -13.93 8.45 -6.26
C ALA A 126 -14.70 7.94 -5.03
N ASP A 127 -15.20 6.72 -5.13
CA ASP A 127 -15.80 5.96 -4.03
C ASP A 127 -14.76 5.11 -3.29
N TYR A 128 -13.72 4.66 -4.00
CA TYR A 128 -12.69 3.75 -3.47
C TYR A 128 -11.28 4.17 -3.89
N LEU A 129 -10.31 3.92 -3.01
CA LEU A 129 -8.87 3.95 -3.32
C LEU A 129 -8.27 2.55 -3.16
N ALA A 130 -7.65 2.04 -4.22
CA ALA A 130 -6.78 0.87 -4.21
C ALA A 130 -5.33 1.32 -4.27
N LEU A 131 -4.62 1.22 -3.13
CA LEU A 131 -3.21 1.59 -3.02
C LEU A 131 -2.32 0.33 -3.08
N LEU A 132 -1.47 0.24 -4.10
CA LEU A 132 -0.54 -0.86 -4.30
C LEU A 132 0.83 -0.44 -3.79
N MET A 133 1.38 -1.15 -2.82
CA MET A 133 2.69 -0.85 -2.24
C MET A 133 3.48 -2.14 -1.93
N PRO A 134 4.82 -2.12 -2.06
CA PRO A 134 5.65 -3.23 -1.66
C PRO A 134 5.60 -3.38 -0.15
N ILE A 135 5.59 -4.62 0.32
CA ILE A 135 5.68 -4.89 1.75
C ILE A 135 7.14 -4.72 2.14
N ASP A 136 7.44 -3.72 2.98
CA ASP A 136 8.73 -3.70 3.66
C ASP A 136 8.83 -4.96 4.53
N THR A 137 9.85 -5.76 4.25
CA THR A 137 10.22 -6.95 5.03
C THR A 137 10.39 -6.70 6.54
N GLY A 138 10.46 -5.43 6.98
CA GLY A 138 10.41 -5.02 8.39
C GLY A 138 9.03 -5.14 9.08
N GLN A 139 7.92 -5.19 8.35
CA GLN A 139 6.56 -5.32 8.92
C GLN A 139 6.10 -6.77 9.15
N ARG A 140 7.00 -7.76 9.13
CA ARG A 140 6.74 -9.08 9.70
C ARG A 140 6.65 -8.99 11.23
N ARG A 141 5.54 -8.44 11.75
CA ARG A 141 4.91 -8.69 13.06
C ARG A 141 3.80 -7.64 13.32
N LEU A 142 2.69 -7.75 12.60
CA LEU A 142 1.39 -7.47 13.21
C LEU A 142 0.70 -8.79 13.58
N CYS A 143 1.46 -9.72 14.16
CA CYS A 143 0.88 -10.82 14.92
C CYS A 143 0.54 -10.28 16.31
N GLY A 144 -0.74 -10.41 16.68
CA GLY A 144 -1.34 -9.86 17.89
C GLY A 144 -0.46 -9.96 19.12
N HIS A 145 -0.25 -8.81 19.75
CA HIS A 145 0.38 -8.73 21.05
C HIS A 145 -0.60 -9.31 22.08
N SER A 146 -0.57 -10.64 22.29
CA SER A 146 -1.17 -11.22 23.48
C SER A 146 -0.41 -10.64 24.67
N ARG A 147 -1.00 -9.66 25.35
CA ARG A 147 -0.48 -9.13 26.63
C ARG A 147 -0.42 -10.29 27.61
N ARG A 148 0.73 -10.94 27.76
CA ARG A 148 1.01 -11.75 28.94
C ARG A 148 1.12 -10.77 30.10
N ARG A 149 0.06 -10.68 30.92
CA ARG A 149 0.10 -10.02 32.22
C ARG A 149 1.14 -10.74 33.07
N GLY A 150 2.33 -10.16 33.19
CA GLY A 150 3.30 -10.56 34.20
C GLY A 150 2.77 -10.15 35.56
N VAL A 151 2.17 -11.10 36.29
CA VAL A 151 1.88 -10.91 37.71
C VAL A 151 3.22 -10.83 38.44
N SER A 152 3.49 -9.66 39.00
CA SER A 152 4.59 -9.41 39.93
C SER A 152 4.40 -10.28 41.17
N SER A 153 5.28 -11.26 41.39
CA SER A 153 5.45 -11.87 42.70
C SER A 153 6.82 -11.49 43.25
N ARG A 154 6.81 -10.53 44.18
CA ARG A 154 7.92 -10.28 45.11
C ARG A 154 8.24 -11.59 45.86
N ARG A 155 9.50 -11.99 45.87
CA ARG A 155 10.08 -12.74 47.01
C ARG A 155 11.50 -12.25 47.27
N SER A 156 11.65 -11.64 48.44
CA SER A 156 12.94 -11.35 49.06
C SER A 156 13.49 -12.63 49.68
N THR A 157 14.80 -12.88 49.59
CA THR A 157 15.65 -13.36 50.71
C THR A 157 17.13 -13.41 50.32
N ARG A 158 17.92 -12.55 51.00
CA ARG A 158 19.29 -12.66 51.56
C ARG A 158 20.38 -13.58 50.92
N ARG A 159 21.56 -12.95 50.73
CA ARG A 159 22.99 -13.33 51.02
C ARG A 159 23.40 -14.81 50.88
N THR A 160 24.52 -15.18 50.25
CA THR A 160 25.93 -14.82 50.55
C THR A 160 26.90 -15.14 49.38
N ASP A 161 27.94 -14.30 49.26
CA ASP A 161 29.35 -14.51 48.85
C ASP A 161 29.80 -15.75 48.06
N SER A 162 30.52 -15.54 46.95
CA SER A 162 31.98 -15.73 46.86
C SER A 162 32.53 -15.77 45.42
N ASN A 163 33.61 -15.00 45.21
CA ASN A 163 34.69 -15.08 44.21
C ASN A 163 34.64 -16.13 43.08
N CYS A 164 34.83 -15.67 41.83
CA CYS A 164 35.92 -16.20 40.99
C CYS A 164 36.36 -15.18 39.92
N ARG A 165 37.67 -14.93 39.86
CA ARG A 165 38.36 -14.03 38.92
C ARG A 165 38.73 -14.76 37.62
N SER A 166 38.87 -13.95 36.56
CA SER A 166 39.84 -14.05 35.45
C SER A 166 39.78 -15.26 34.49
N ARG A 167 39.63 -14.99 33.18
CA ARG A 167 40.74 -14.93 32.21
C ARG A 167 40.26 -14.58 30.80
N ALA A 168 41.08 -13.80 30.11
CA ALA A 168 41.04 -13.51 28.69
C ALA A 168 41.85 -14.55 27.88
N CYS A 169 41.75 -14.42 26.55
CA CYS A 169 42.48 -15.06 25.45
C CYS A 169 41.88 -16.35 24.86
N SER A 170 41.40 -16.25 23.62
CA SER A 170 42.19 -16.60 22.43
C SER A 170 41.72 -15.77 21.24
#